data_AF-A0A1I3Z4Z5-F1
#
_entry.id   AF-A0A1I3Z4Z5-F1
#
_cell.length_a   1.000
_cell.length_b   1.000
_cell.length_c   1.000
_cell.angle_alpha   90.00
_cell.angle_beta   90.00
_cell.angle_gamma   90.00
#
_symmetry.space_group_name_H-M   'P 1'
#
loop_
_entity.id
_entity.type
_entity.pdbx_description
1 polymer ?
#
loop_
_entity_poly.entity_id
_entity_poly.type
_entity_poly.pdbx_seq_one_letter_code
_entity_poly.pdbx_strand_id
1 'polypeptide(L)' 'MENATLHDIRAKSLTDAKREGKGATKLAGHADPRMIDRYIRLREIDVADGPILLRKKPSKTEQQAG' A
#
# COMPACT_ATOMS: atom_id res chain seq x y z
N MET A 1 18.72 12.00 0.79
CA MET A 1 18.11 11.05 1.75
C MET A 1 19.20 10.69 2.76
N GLU A 2 19.37 11.48 3.82
CA GLU A 2 20.53 11.29 4.73
C GLU A 2 20.29 10.31 5.89
N ASN A 3 19.06 9.82 6.09
CA ASN A 3 18.71 9.01 7.28
C ASN A 3 18.09 7.63 6.97
N ALA A 4 18.11 7.18 5.71
CA ALA A 4 17.63 5.83 5.39
C ALA A 4 18.76 4.82 5.58
N THR A 5 18.54 3.81 6.44
CA THR A 5 19.50 2.73 6.65
C THR A 5 19.25 1.58 5.68
N LEU A 6 20.22 0.67 5.54
CA LEU A 6 20.05 -0.57 4.77
C LEU A 6 18.86 -1.41 5.30
N HIS A 7 18.61 -1.37 6.61
CA HIS A 7 17.47 -2.05 7.21
C HIS A 7 16.13 -1.45 6.79
N ASP A 8 16.06 -0.13 6.59
CA ASP A 8 14.85 0.53 6.11
C ASP A 8 14.55 0.12 4.67
N ILE A 9 15.58 0.10 3.82
CA ILE A 9 15.45 -0.35 2.42
C ILE A 9 14.99 -1.80 2.38
N ARG A 10 15.64 -2.69 3.15
CA ARG A 10 15.26 -4.11 3.25
C ARG A 10 13.82 -4.27 3.72
N ALA A 11 13.41 -3.57 4.77
CA ALA A 11 12.03 -3.63 5.28
C ALA A 11 11.01 -3.18 4.24
N LYS A 12 11.30 -2.09 3.51
CA LYS A 12 10.44 -1.61 2.41
C LYS A 12 10.33 -2.64 1.29
N SER A 13 11.45 -3.14 0.77
CA SER A 13 11.44 -4.13 -0.32
C SER A 13 10.70 -5.41 0.04
N LEU A 14 10.84 -5.91 1.27
CA LEU A 14 10.12 -7.10 1.72
C LEU A 14 8.61 -6.85 1.89
N THR A 15 8.23 -5.66 2.36
CA THR A 15 6.82 -5.26 2.49
C THR A 15 6.16 -5.15 1.12
N ASP A 16 6.83 -4.51 0.15
CA ASP A 16 6.32 -4.37 -1.22
C ASP A 16 6.22 -5.73 -1.91
N ALA A 17 7.23 -6.60 -1.79
CA ALA A 17 7.18 -7.95 -2.32
C ALA A 17 5.98 -8.74 -1.78
N LYS A 18 5.67 -8.63 -0.48
CA LYS A 18 4.49 -9.28 0.10
C LYS A 18 3.19 -8.72 -0.47
N ARG A 19 3.08 -7.39 -0.61
CA ARG A 19 1.90 -6.71 -1.18
C ARG A 19 1.63 -7.14 -2.63
N GLU A 20 2.69 -7.37 -3.39
CA GLU A 20 2.61 -7.86 -4.76
C GLU A 20 2.37 -9.38 -4.86
N GLY A 21 2.20 -10.08 -3.74
CA GLY A 21 2.03 -11.53 -3.70
C GLY A 21 3.30 -12.31 -4.08
N LYS A 22 4.47 -11.66 -4.07
CA LYS A 22 5.77 -12.29 -4.33
C LYS A 22 6.31 -12.95 -3.06
N GLY A 23 7.27 -13.86 -3.25
CA GLY A 23 7.91 -14.60 -2.17
C GLY A 23 8.89 -13.75 -1.35
N ALA A 24 8.38 -12.90 -0.45
CA ALA A 24 9.21 -12.05 0.42
C ALA A 24 10.23 -12.86 1.25
N THR A 25 9.85 -14.02 1.79
CA THR A 25 10.76 -14.91 2.55
C THR A 25 11.92 -15.42 1.72
N LYS A 26 11.65 -15.79 0.45
CA LYS A 26 12.68 -16.23 -0.50
C LYS A 26 13.60 -15.08 -0.87
N LEU A 27 13.05 -13.88 -1.13
CA LEU A 27 13.84 -12.67 -1.41
C LEU A 27 14.73 -12.27 -0.23
N ALA A 28 14.25 -12.48 1.00
CA ALA A 28 15.02 -12.24 2.20
C ALA A 28 16.11 -13.29 2.47
N GLY A 29 16.06 -14.45 1.79
CA GLY A 29 16.96 -15.57 2.03
C GLY A 29 16.72 -16.31 3.36
N HIS A 30 15.50 -16.26 3.89
CA HIS A 30 15.16 -16.97 5.13
C HIS A 30 14.41 -18.27 4.84
N ALA A 31 14.57 -19.26 5.72
CA ALA A 31 13.83 -20.52 5.66
C ALA A 31 12.44 -20.41 6.33
N ASP A 32 12.33 -19.61 7.39
CA ASP A 32 11.09 -19.43 8.16
C ASP A 32 10.52 -18.01 7.92
N PRO A 33 9.24 -17.87 7.50
CA PRO A 33 8.58 -16.57 7.36
C PRO A 33 8.54 -15.73 8.64
N ARG A 34 8.58 -16.36 9.83
CA ARG A 34 8.61 -15.65 11.12
C ARG A 34 9.82 -14.74 11.27
N MET A 35 10.93 -15.01 10.56
CA MET A 35 12.12 -14.16 10.57
C MET A 35 11.90 -12.79 9.91
N ILE A 36 10.89 -12.65 9.03
CA ILE A 36 10.59 -11.39 8.34
C ILE A 36 9.33 -10.67 8.86
N ASP A 37 8.51 -11.34 9.68
CA ASP A 37 7.25 -10.81 10.20
C ASP A 37 7.40 -9.46 10.91
N ARG A 38 8.48 -9.28 11.70
CA ARG A 38 8.73 -8.03 12.42
C ARG A 38 8.91 -6.84 11.48
N TYR A 39 9.58 -7.02 10.34
CA TYR A 39 9.86 -5.93 9.41
C TYR A 39 8.61 -5.52 8.62
N ILE A 40 7.79 -6.50 8.26
CA ILE A 40 6.59 -6.30 7.46
C ILE A 40 5.48 -5.67 8.29
N ARG A 41 5.17 -6.22 9.47
CA ARG A 41 4.05 -5.74 10.31
C ARG A 41 4.20 -4.28 10.73
N LEU A 42 5.43 -3.82 10.96
CA LEU A 42 5.71 -2.44 11.35
C LEU A 42 5.62 -1.43 10.18
N ARG A 43 5.47 -1.91 8.94
CA ARG A 43 5.48 -1.09 7.72
C ARG A 43 4.24 -1.28 6.85
N GLU A 44 3.40 -2.26 7.15
CA GLU A 44 2.04 -2.30 6.63
C GLU A 44 1.28 -1.10 7.17
N ILE A 45 0.71 -0.34 6.26
CA ILE A 45 -0.17 0.80 6.54
C ILE A 45 -1.52 0.46 5.93
N ASP A 46 -2.58 0.75 6.66
CA ASP A 46 -3.93 0.69 6.12
C ASP A 46 -4.08 1.77 5.05
N VAL A 47 -4.56 1.36 3.87
CA VAL A 47 -4.90 2.28 2.79
C VAL A 47 -6.36 2.64 2.96
N ALA A 48 -6.64 3.90 3.29
CA ALA A 48 -8.01 4.39 3.41
C ALA A 48 -8.56 4.81 2.04
N ASP A 49 -9.79 4.41 1.75
CA ASP A 49 -10.54 4.96 0.63
C ASP A 49 -11.05 6.36 0.97
N GLY A 50 -10.94 7.29 0.01
CA GLY A 50 -11.51 8.63 0.14
C GLY A 50 -13.04 8.60 0.11
N PRO A 51 -13.71 9.64 0.62
CA PRO A 51 -15.17 9.73 0.57
C PRO A 51 -15.65 9.74 -0.89
N ILE A 52 -16.74 9.01 -1.18
CA ILE A 52 -17.40 9.08 -2.48
C ILE A 52 -18.13 10.43 -2.57
N LEU A 53 -17.58 11.36 -3.36
CA LEU A 53 -18.28 12.61 -3.69
C LEU A 53 -19.45 12.30 -4.63
N LEU A 54 -20.67 12.31 -4.09
CA LEU A 54 -21.87 12.20 -4.91
C LEU A 54 -21.93 13.39 -5.87
N ARG A 55 -21.79 13.13 -7.18
CA ARG A 55 -22.02 14.16 -8.19
C ARG A 55 -23.44 14.68 -8.05
N LYS A 56 -23.59 15.99 -7.83
CA LYS A 56 -24.88 16.68 -7.82
C LYS A 56 -25.57 16.39 -9.17
N LYS A 57 -26.76 15.79 -9.14
CA LYS A 57 -27.58 15.64 -10.36
C LYS A 57 -27.80 17.04 -10.95
N PRO A 58 -27.64 17.24 -12.28
CA PRO A 58 -27.94 18.51 -12.89
C PRO A 58 -29.38 18.87 -12.57
N SER A 59 -29.60 20.14 -12.21
CA SER A 59 -30.93 20.62 -11.85
C SER A 59 -31.85 20.57 -13.08
N LYS A 60 -33.15 20.34 -12.87
CA LYS A 60 -34.15 20.21 -13.95
C LYS A 60 -34.19 21.41 -14.91
N THR A 61 -33.59 22.54 -14.55
CA THR A 61 -33.49 23.75 -15.36
C THR A 61 -32.52 23.61 -16.54
N GLU A 62 -31.52 22.72 -16.48
CA GLU A 62 -30.54 22.50 -17.57
C GLU A 62 -30.99 21.45 -18.60
N GLN A 63 -32.06 20.68 -18.32
CA GLN A 63 -32.54 19.60 -19.20
C GLN A 63 -33.52 20.07 -20.30
N GLN A 64 -33.90 21.35 -20.31
CA GLN A 64 -34.88 21.90 -21.27
C GLN A 64 -34.27 22.90 -22.27
N ALA A 65 -32.94 23.01 -22.34
CA ALA A 65 -32.23 23.86 -23.30
C ALA A 65 -31.55 23.05 -24.42
N GLY A 66 -32.23 21.99 -24.90
CA GLY A 66 -31.80 21.16 -26.03
C GLY A 66 -32.92 21.00 -27.04
#